data_AF-A0A9N9N9I0-F1
#
_entry.id   AF-A0A9N9N9I0-F1
#
_cell.length_a   1.000
_cell.length_b   1.000
_cell.length_c   1.000
_cell.angle_alpha   90.00
_cell.angle_beta   90.00
_cell.angle_gamma   90.00
#
_symmetry.space_group_name_H-M   'P 1'
#
loop_
_entity.id
_entity.type
_entity.pdbx_description
1 polymer ?
#
loop_
_entity_poly.entity_id
_entity_poly.type
_entity_poly.pdbx_seq_one_letter_code
_entity_poly.pdbx_strand_id
1 'polypeptide(L)'
;QNLRDLESSRKLGGIIAIINGTSNVASRPSAFSPDDTCPNCQYGLYRDEKDQYQWNPNGQGLIQERFDFPIFAVYPFDNRSSKSYNRIMEGAENNVRKSFKEYPLQAVELSVDNGVSGTIALLAVADAISQLPKHILYTLFNGEAWGFAGSSRFVADITQFNCQVKGSAKGCPFKNGCGFPCKQDLDFTRINFANIESIFEFNQIGMNTTGFYVHVDSN
;
A
#
# COMPACT_ATOMS: atom_id res chain seq x y z
N GLN A 1 -15.44 3.16 15.11
CA GLN A 1 -16.37 3.88 16.01
C GLN A 1 -16.22 5.40 15.94
N ASN A 2 -15.13 6.00 16.45
CA ASN A 2 -14.98 7.47 16.51
C ASN A 2 -15.27 8.21 15.19
N LEU A 3 -14.80 7.69 14.04
CA LEU A 3 -15.08 8.30 12.73
C LEU A 3 -16.57 8.28 12.37
N ARG A 4 -17.29 7.21 12.73
CA ARG A 4 -18.74 7.08 12.51
C ARG A 4 -19.53 8.00 13.43
N ASP A 5 -19.08 8.17 14.67
CA ASP A 5 -19.70 9.13 15.59
C ASP A 5 -19.54 10.56 15.06
N LEU A 6 -18.36 10.93 14.55
CA LEU A 6 -18.11 12.22 13.91
C LEU A 6 -18.96 12.41 12.65
N GLU A 7 -19.08 11.38 11.81
CA GLU A 7 -19.92 11.40 10.61
C GLU A 7 -21.40 11.64 10.95
N SER A 8 -21.90 10.97 11.99
CA SER A 8 -23.31 11.08 12.43
C SER A 8 -23.72 12.51 12.79
N SER A 9 -22.76 13.37 13.16
CA SER A 9 -23.00 14.77 13.48
C SER A 9 -23.47 15.61 12.29
N ARG A 10 -23.18 15.18 11.05
CA ARG A 10 -23.40 15.92 9.79
C ARG A 10 -22.81 17.34 9.77
N LYS A 11 -21.82 17.61 10.63
CA LYS A 11 -21.14 18.90 10.75
C LYS A 11 -19.67 18.85 10.35
N LEU A 12 -19.24 17.73 9.79
CA LEU A 12 -17.84 17.46 9.46
C LEU A 12 -17.54 17.88 8.02
N GLY A 13 -16.56 18.76 7.83
CA GLY A 13 -16.03 19.11 6.51
C GLY A 13 -14.83 18.25 6.07
N GLY A 14 -14.20 17.54 7.00
CA GLY A 14 -13.03 16.69 6.78
C GLY A 14 -12.24 16.45 8.06
N ILE A 15 -11.27 15.53 8.02
CA ILE A 15 -10.41 15.18 9.15
C ILE A 15 -8.94 15.32 8.76
N ILE A 16 -8.15 15.88 9.67
CA ILE A 16 -6.69 15.84 9.61
C ILE A 16 -6.19 14.97 10.77
N ALA A 17 -5.71 13.78 10.44
CA ALA A 17 -5.04 12.88 11.37
C ALA A 17 -3.59 13.33 11.58
N ILE A 18 -3.19 13.52 12.83
CA ILE A 18 -1.83 13.95 13.19
C ILE A 18 -1.03 12.70 13.57
N ILE A 19 -0.01 12.39 12.78
CA ILE A 19 0.90 11.28 13.04
C ILE A 19 2.00 11.77 13.98
N ASN A 20 2.26 11.05 15.06
CA ASN A 20 3.34 11.34 16.00
C ASN A 20 3.33 12.72 16.70
N GLY A 21 2.20 13.45 16.73
CA GLY A 21 2.14 14.80 17.33
C GLY A 21 1.28 14.95 18.60
N THR A 22 0.47 13.94 18.96
CA THR A 22 -0.60 14.11 19.98
C THR A 22 -0.33 13.41 21.31
N SER A 23 0.88 12.88 21.54
CA SER A 23 1.18 12.06 22.73
C SER A 23 0.91 12.77 24.07
N ASN A 24 0.92 14.10 24.09
CA ASN A 24 0.63 14.91 25.28
C ASN A 24 -0.88 15.23 25.46
N VAL A 25 -1.70 14.91 24.46
CA VAL A 25 -3.13 15.29 24.39
C VAL A 25 -4.03 14.05 24.44
N ALA A 26 -3.60 12.94 23.84
CA ALA A 26 -4.33 11.68 23.86
C ALA A 26 -3.35 10.49 23.85
N SER A 27 -3.65 9.48 24.67
CA SER A 27 -2.96 8.20 24.59
C SER A 27 -3.32 7.49 23.29
N ARG A 28 -2.31 6.91 22.64
CA ARG A 28 -2.55 6.10 21.44
C ARG A 28 -3.10 4.73 21.83
N PRO A 29 -3.92 4.12 20.96
CA PRO A 29 -4.28 2.72 21.11
C PRO A 29 -3.01 1.86 21.21
N SER A 30 -3.04 0.85 22.08
CA SER A 30 -1.95 -0.14 22.20
C SER A 30 -1.75 -0.97 20.93
N ALA A 31 -2.81 -1.11 20.13
CA ALA A 31 -2.76 -1.71 18.81
C ALA A 31 -3.76 -1.01 17.88
N PHE A 32 -3.36 -0.83 16.62
CA PHE A 32 -4.19 -0.25 15.56
C PHE A 32 -3.71 -0.80 14.22
N SER A 33 -4.62 -1.38 13.44
CA SER A 33 -4.38 -1.68 12.04
C SER A 33 -5.60 -1.26 11.22
N PRO A 34 -5.46 -0.33 10.26
CA PRO A 34 -6.59 0.14 9.48
C PRO A 34 -7.00 -0.86 8.39
N ASP A 35 -6.20 -1.89 8.14
CA ASP A 35 -6.52 -2.97 7.22
C ASP A 35 -7.49 -3.98 7.86
N ASP A 36 -7.97 -4.92 7.07
CA ASP A 36 -8.79 -6.04 7.52
C ASP A 36 -8.02 -7.01 8.41
N THR A 37 -8.79 -7.86 9.11
CA THR A 37 -8.21 -8.94 9.91
C THR A 37 -7.61 -10.06 9.07
N CYS A 38 -8.09 -10.19 7.83
CA CYS A 38 -7.65 -11.15 6.83
C CYS A 38 -7.40 -10.43 5.48
N PRO A 39 -6.28 -9.72 5.31
CA PRO A 39 -5.99 -9.00 4.07
C PRO A 39 -5.95 -9.93 2.86
N ASN A 40 -6.62 -9.53 1.77
CA ASN A 40 -6.70 -10.26 0.49
C ASN A 40 -7.25 -11.71 0.56
N CYS A 41 -7.88 -12.14 1.66
CA CYS A 41 -8.28 -13.54 1.81
C CYS A 41 -9.28 -14.02 0.75
N GLN A 42 -10.09 -13.12 0.19
CA GLN A 42 -11.00 -13.41 -0.93
C GLN A 42 -10.29 -13.67 -2.27
N TYR A 43 -9.00 -13.34 -2.39
CA TYR A 43 -8.20 -13.50 -3.60
C TYR A 43 -7.09 -14.55 -3.46
N GLY A 44 -6.85 -15.02 -2.23
CA GLY A 44 -5.80 -16.00 -1.94
C GLY A 44 -6.20 -17.44 -2.28
N LEU A 45 -5.24 -18.35 -2.09
CA LEU A 45 -5.40 -19.78 -2.34
C LEU A 45 -6.53 -20.40 -1.49
N TYR A 46 -6.68 -19.94 -0.26
CA TYR A 46 -7.63 -20.46 0.74
C TYR A 46 -8.94 -19.66 0.80
N ARG A 47 -9.31 -18.98 -0.29
CA ARG A 47 -10.51 -18.12 -0.33
C ARG A 47 -11.81 -18.87 0.00
N ASP A 48 -11.85 -20.16 -0.29
CA ASP A 48 -13.02 -21.02 -0.15
C ASP A 48 -13.02 -21.79 1.19
N GLU A 49 -11.99 -21.62 2.02
CA GLU A 49 -11.93 -22.21 3.35
C GLU A 49 -12.86 -21.49 4.32
N LYS A 50 -13.58 -22.28 5.14
CA LYS A 50 -14.55 -21.75 6.11
C LYS A 50 -13.87 -21.02 7.27
N ASP A 51 -12.70 -21.50 7.70
CA ASP A 51 -11.99 -21.03 8.89
C ASP A 51 -10.66 -20.38 8.49
N GLN A 52 -10.73 -19.25 7.79
CA GLN A 52 -9.54 -18.51 7.36
C GLN A 52 -8.74 -17.95 8.54
N TYR A 53 -7.43 -18.15 8.51
CA TYR A 53 -6.52 -17.63 9.53
C TYR A 53 -6.48 -16.10 9.54
N GLN A 54 -6.62 -15.51 10.72
CA GLN A 54 -6.62 -14.06 10.90
C GLN A 54 -5.18 -13.56 11.12
N TRP A 55 -4.48 -13.28 10.02
CA TRP A 55 -3.09 -12.81 10.04
C TRP A 55 -2.92 -11.46 10.75
N ASN A 56 -3.96 -10.62 10.73
CA ASN A 56 -3.98 -9.31 11.37
C ASN A 56 -5.06 -9.26 12.45
N PRO A 57 -4.86 -9.83 13.65
CA PRO A 57 -5.89 -9.86 14.70
C PRO A 57 -6.32 -8.47 15.18
N ASN A 58 -5.54 -7.42 14.89
CA ASN A 58 -5.85 -6.03 15.22
C ASN A 58 -6.49 -5.26 14.05
N GLY A 59 -6.85 -5.95 12.97
CA GLY A 59 -7.49 -5.36 11.80
C GLY A 59 -8.85 -4.75 12.14
N GLN A 60 -9.10 -3.56 11.60
CA GLN A 60 -10.33 -2.80 11.80
C GLN A 60 -11.13 -2.61 10.50
N GLY A 61 -10.57 -2.96 9.35
CA GLY A 61 -11.23 -2.80 8.04
C GLY A 61 -11.44 -1.35 7.61
N LEU A 62 -10.81 -0.40 8.31
CA LEU A 62 -11.03 1.04 8.15
C LEU A 62 -10.74 1.54 6.73
N ILE A 63 -9.73 1.00 6.05
CA ILE A 63 -9.38 1.41 4.68
C ILE A 63 -10.42 1.00 3.63
N GLN A 64 -11.29 0.04 3.97
CA GLN A 64 -12.33 -0.47 3.09
C GLN A 64 -13.67 0.21 3.36
N GLU A 65 -13.77 0.90 4.50
CA GLU A 65 -14.92 1.71 4.85
C GLU A 65 -15.06 2.92 3.92
N ARG A 66 -16.30 3.21 3.52
CA ARG A 66 -16.63 4.43 2.83
C ARG A 66 -16.90 5.56 3.83
N PHE A 67 -16.29 6.71 3.59
CA PHE A 67 -16.56 7.97 4.29
C PHE A 67 -16.98 9.04 3.29
N ASP A 68 -18.05 9.77 3.58
CA ASP A 68 -18.53 10.85 2.70
C ASP A 68 -17.84 12.20 3.00
N PHE A 69 -16.65 12.17 3.61
CA PHE A 69 -15.81 13.33 3.91
C PHE A 69 -14.32 12.98 3.73
N PRO A 70 -13.46 13.95 3.38
CA PRO A 70 -12.04 13.68 3.17
C PRO A 70 -11.29 13.47 4.49
N ILE A 71 -10.34 12.53 4.48
CA ILE A 71 -9.41 12.27 5.60
C ILE A 71 -7.99 12.43 5.07
N PHE A 72 -7.21 13.27 5.72
CA PHE A 72 -5.80 13.48 5.41
C PHE A 72 -4.93 13.21 6.62
N ALA A 73 -3.65 12.91 6.40
CA ALA A 73 -2.68 12.73 7.46
C ALA A 73 -1.55 13.75 7.35
N VAL A 74 -1.11 14.28 8.49
CA VAL A 74 0.08 15.13 8.60
C VAL A 74 1.09 14.43 9.47
N TYR A 75 2.28 14.18 8.91
CA TYR A 75 3.39 13.56 9.61
C TYR A 75 4.57 14.54 9.66
N PRO A 76 4.87 15.17 10.82
CA PRO A 76 5.98 16.10 10.97
C PRO A 76 7.30 15.35 11.16
N PHE A 77 7.86 14.79 10.09
CA PHE A 77 9.12 14.01 10.12
C PHE A 77 10.34 14.81 9.67
N ASP A 78 10.15 15.90 8.94
CA ASP A 78 11.19 16.82 8.49
C ASP A 78 10.86 18.27 8.91
N ASN A 79 11.78 19.20 8.65
CA ASN A 79 11.59 20.60 9.02
C ASN A 79 10.41 21.26 8.26
N ARG A 80 10.08 20.80 7.04
CA ARG A 80 8.98 21.38 6.25
C ARG A 80 7.63 20.92 6.78
N SER A 81 7.45 19.61 6.94
CA SER A 81 6.24 19.00 7.50
C SER A 81 6.00 19.44 8.96
N SER A 82 7.06 19.63 9.75
CA SER A 82 6.97 20.23 11.09
C SER A 82 6.43 21.67 11.06
N LYS A 83 6.85 22.49 10.10
CA LYS A 83 6.28 23.85 9.93
C LYS A 83 4.81 23.81 9.53
N SER A 84 4.42 22.90 8.63
CA SER A 84 3.02 22.71 8.25
C SER A 84 2.18 22.27 9.45
N TYR A 85 2.66 21.30 10.23
CA TYR A 85 2.04 20.86 11.48
C TYR A 85 1.84 22.02 12.47
N ASN A 86 2.89 22.80 12.75
CA ASN A 86 2.80 23.91 13.70
C ASN A 86 1.76 24.96 13.25
N ARG A 87 1.68 25.26 11.94
CA ARG A 87 0.66 26.18 11.41
C ARG A 87 -0.76 25.65 11.55
N ILE A 88 -0.96 24.35 11.36
CA ILE A 88 -2.27 23.71 11.54
C ILE A 88 -2.69 23.79 13.01
N MET A 89 -1.78 23.47 13.94
CA MET A 89 -2.06 23.51 15.37
C MET A 89 -2.32 24.94 15.87
N GLU A 90 -1.48 25.90 15.51
CA GLU A 90 -1.69 27.32 15.83
C GLU A 90 -3.03 27.83 15.28
N GLY A 91 -3.40 27.40 14.06
CA GLY A 91 -4.68 27.73 13.46
C GLY A 91 -5.88 27.18 14.22
N ALA A 92 -5.79 25.92 14.67
CA ALA A 92 -6.80 25.29 15.48
C ALA A 92 -6.94 26.00 16.85
N GLU A 93 -5.84 26.30 17.54
CA GLU A 93 -5.82 26.99 18.82
C GLU A 93 -6.40 28.40 18.73
N ASN A 94 -6.07 29.15 17.67
CA ASN A 94 -6.66 30.46 17.42
C ASN A 94 -8.17 30.39 17.21
N ASN A 95 -8.67 29.41 16.45
CA ASN A 95 -10.11 29.20 16.27
C ASN A 95 -10.81 28.87 17.60
N VAL A 96 -10.18 28.05 18.46
CA VAL A 96 -10.66 27.75 19.82
C VAL A 96 -10.72 29.00 20.68
N ARG A 97 -9.65 29.81 20.70
CA ARG A 97 -9.58 31.07 21.45
C ARG A 97 -10.69 32.05 21.04
N LYS A 98 -11.07 32.04 19.76
CA LYS A 98 -12.16 32.83 19.19
C LYS A 98 -13.55 32.18 19.33
N SER A 99 -13.66 31.10 20.10
CA SER A 99 -14.89 30.32 20.30
C SER A 99 -15.58 29.92 18.99
N PHE A 100 -14.82 29.80 17.89
CA PHE A 100 -15.33 29.55 16.53
C PHE A 100 -16.40 30.55 16.03
N LYS A 101 -16.48 31.75 16.62
CA LYS A 101 -17.49 32.77 16.30
C LYS A 101 -16.89 34.08 15.82
N GLU A 102 -15.67 34.39 16.23
CA GLU A 102 -15.01 35.66 15.90
C GLU A 102 -14.11 35.50 14.66
N TYR A 103 -14.28 36.38 13.67
CA TYR A 103 -13.52 36.34 12.42
C TYR A 103 -12.19 37.11 12.52
N PRO A 104 -11.18 36.79 11.68
CA PRO A 104 -11.14 35.69 10.72
C PRO A 104 -10.84 34.32 11.38
N LEU A 105 -11.40 33.25 10.81
CA LEU A 105 -11.09 31.85 11.15
C LEU A 105 -10.09 31.25 10.16
N GLN A 106 -9.37 30.20 10.57
CA GLN A 106 -8.35 29.53 9.76
C GLN A 106 -8.85 28.17 9.23
N ALA A 107 -8.50 27.82 7.98
CA ALA A 107 -8.90 26.59 7.26
C ALA A 107 -7.73 25.99 6.44
N VAL A 108 -7.85 24.71 6.04
CA VAL A 108 -6.78 23.89 5.39
C VAL A 108 -7.35 23.07 4.21
N GLU A 109 -6.54 22.86 3.16
CA GLU A 109 -6.82 22.03 1.95
C GLU A 109 -5.58 21.19 1.55
N LEU A 110 -5.71 19.96 1.04
CA LEU A 110 -4.61 18.95 0.95
C LEU A 110 -4.64 18.02 -0.31
N SER A 111 -3.51 17.37 -0.69
CA SER A 111 -3.27 16.42 -1.83
C SER A 111 -2.13 15.39 -1.57
N VAL A 112 -2.00 14.25 -2.31
CA VAL A 112 -1.32 12.98 -1.87
C VAL A 112 -0.37 12.27 -2.91
N ASP A 113 0.68 11.52 -2.47
CA ASP A 113 1.54 10.54 -3.22
C ASP A 113 2.31 9.52 -2.27
N ASN A 114 2.63 8.24 -2.65
CA ASN A 114 3.39 7.26 -1.80
C ASN A 114 4.01 5.94 -2.43
N GLY A 115 5.07 5.39 -1.77
CA GLY A 115 5.44 3.93 -1.63
C GLY A 115 6.92 3.49 -1.82
N VAL A 116 7.69 3.04 -0.78
CA VAL A 116 9.17 2.77 -0.91
C VAL A 116 9.79 1.53 -0.18
N SER A 117 9.21 0.92 0.87
CA SER A 117 9.98 0.03 1.78
C SER A 117 10.34 -1.39 1.27
N GLY A 118 9.42 -2.13 0.64
CA GLY A 118 9.66 -3.51 0.19
C GLY A 118 10.74 -3.65 -0.90
N THR A 119 10.89 -2.60 -1.70
CA THR A 119 11.92 -2.49 -2.74
C THR A 119 13.34 -2.57 -2.18
N ILE A 120 13.57 -2.01 -0.98
CA ILE A 120 14.92 -1.93 -0.39
C ILE A 120 15.44 -3.32 -0.02
N ALA A 121 14.58 -4.19 0.51
CA ALA A 121 14.95 -5.54 0.93
C ALA A 121 15.36 -6.43 -0.26
N LEU A 122 14.58 -6.43 -1.35
CA LEU A 122 14.89 -7.23 -2.53
C LEU A 122 16.20 -6.80 -3.17
N LEU A 123 16.46 -5.48 -3.24
CA LEU A 123 17.70 -4.96 -3.80
C LEU A 123 18.94 -5.42 -3.02
N ALA A 124 18.85 -5.51 -1.69
CA ALA A 124 19.94 -6.02 -0.86
C ALA A 124 20.24 -7.50 -1.12
N VAL A 125 19.20 -8.33 -1.34
CA VAL A 125 19.35 -9.74 -1.70
C VAL A 125 19.91 -9.89 -3.12
N ALA A 126 19.44 -9.10 -4.07
CA ALA A 126 19.91 -9.14 -5.45
C ALA A 126 21.41 -8.81 -5.57
N ASP A 127 21.88 -7.85 -4.78
CA ASP A 127 23.30 -7.49 -4.69
C ASP A 127 24.14 -8.65 -4.14
N ALA A 128 23.70 -9.25 -3.02
CA ALA A 128 24.42 -10.32 -2.33
C ALA A 128 24.49 -11.65 -3.11
N ILE A 129 23.50 -11.95 -3.96
CA ILE A 129 23.35 -13.25 -4.62
C ILE A 129 23.73 -13.19 -6.12
N SER A 130 24.27 -12.07 -6.59
CA SER A 130 24.73 -11.84 -7.97
C SER A 130 25.73 -12.87 -8.53
N GLN A 131 26.34 -13.72 -7.68
CA GLN A 131 27.40 -14.68 -8.04
C GLN A 131 26.94 -16.15 -8.11
N LEU A 132 25.65 -16.45 -7.95
CA LEU A 132 25.18 -17.84 -8.03
C LEU A 132 25.16 -18.39 -9.47
N PRO A 133 25.43 -19.69 -9.68
CA PRO A 133 25.49 -20.31 -11.01
C PRO A 133 24.11 -20.58 -11.63
N LYS A 134 23.01 -20.10 -11.04
CA LYS A 134 21.63 -20.26 -11.54
C LYS A 134 21.08 -18.92 -12.04
N HIS A 135 20.18 -18.96 -13.01
CA HIS A 135 19.47 -17.77 -13.47
C HIS A 135 18.44 -17.36 -12.41
N ILE A 136 18.65 -16.19 -11.80
CA ILE A 136 17.75 -15.64 -10.79
C ILE A 136 16.88 -14.56 -11.42
N LEU A 137 15.57 -14.68 -11.26
CA LEU A 137 14.61 -13.66 -11.63
C LEU A 137 14.20 -12.88 -10.38
N TYR A 138 14.46 -11.58 -10.38
CA TYR A 138 13.99 -10.67 -9.33
C TYR A 138 12.74 -9.94 -9.80
N THR A 139 11.67 -10.00 -9.02
CA THR A 139 10.40 -9.31 -9.33
C THR A 139 9.95 -8.42 -8.20
N LEU A 140 9.56 -7.19 -8.54
CA LEU A 140 8.92 -6.24 -7.64
C LEU A 140 7.49 -6.03 -8.14
N PHE A 141 6.52 -6.65 -7.47
CA PHE A 141 5.12 -6.51 -7.86
C PHE A 141 4.50 -5.27 -7.21
N ASN A 142 3.98 -4.39 -8.06
CA ASN A 142 3.14 -3.28 -7.63
C ASN A 142 1.68 -3.70 -7.63
N GLY A 143 0.92 -3.20 -6.66
CA GLY A 143 -0.52 -3.47 -6.56
C GLY A 143 -0.87 -4.73 -5.76
N GLU A 144 0.07 -5.34 -5.03
CA GLU A 144 -0.18 -6.57 -4.27
C GLU A 144 -1.20 -6.40 -3.15
N ALA A 145 -1.22 -5.23 -2.51
CA ALA A 145 -2.24 -4.88 -1.50
C ALA A 145 -3.68 -4.82 -2.07
N TRP A 146 -3.82 -4.82 -3.40
CA TRP A 146 -5.10 -4.72 -4.08
C TRP A 146 -5.43 -6.03 -4.80
N GLY A 147 -5.48 -7.12 -4.05
CA GLY A 147 -5.80 -8.45 -4.59
C GLY A 147 -4.73 -9.02 -5.52
N PHE A 148 -3.45 -8.87 -5.17
CA PHE A 148 -2.34 -9.48 -5.91
C PHE A 148 -2.31 -9.08 -7.40
N ALA A 149 -2.74 -7.85 -7.72
CA ALA A 149 -2.99 -7.44 -9.10
C ALA A 149 -1.72 -7.48 -9.96
N GLY A 150 -0.55 -7.16 -9.39
CA GLY A 150 0.73 -7.16 -10.09
C GLY A 150 1.20 -8.57 -10.42
N SER A 151 1.32 -9.42 -9.39
CA SER A 151 1.76 -10.81 -9.51
C SER A 151 0.80 -11.64 -10.36
N SER A 152 -0.51 -11.51 -10.17
CA SER A 152 -1.53 -12.22 -10.96
C SER A 152 -1.46 -11.83 -12.44
N ARG A 153 -1.28 -10.53 -12.74
CA ARG A 153 -1.12 -10.08 -14.11
C ARG A 153 0.16 -10.61 -14.74
N PHE A 154 1.26 -10.60 -13.98
CA PHE A 154 2.54 -11.13 -14.46
C PHE A 154 2.46 -12.62 -14.77
N VAL A 155 1.88 -13.44 -13.88
CA VAL A 155 1.68 -14.88 -14.11
C VAL A 155 0.81 -15.11 -15.34
N ALA A 156 -0.29 -14.37 -15.50
CA ALA A 156 -1.13 -14.45 -16.69
C ALA A 156 -0.34 -14.10 -17.97
N ASP A 157 0.54 -13.09 -17.91
CA ASP A 157 1.35 -12.69 -19.06
C ASP A 157 2.41 -13.74 -19.43
N ILE A 158 3.15 -14.31 -18.48
CA ILE A 158 4.18 -15.32 -18.80
C ILE A 158 3.61 -16.69 -19.22
N THR A 159 2.34 -16.96 -18.89
CA THR A 159 1.70 -18.26 -19.20
C THR A 159 0.77 -18.21 -20.42
N GLN A 160 0.09 -17.08 -20.66
CA GLN A 160 -1.01 -17.01 -21.62
C GLN A 160 -0.88 -15.86 -22.64
N PHE A 161 0.13 -15.00 -22.52
CA PHE A 161 0.23 -13.84 -23.40
C PHE A 161 0.42 -14.25 -24.87
N ASN A 162 -0.40 -13.64 -25.73
CA ASN A 162 -0.27 -13.76 -27.17
C ASN A 162 -0.34 -12.38 -27.82
N CYS A 163 0.72 -11.99 -28.53
CA CYS A 163 0.76 -10.74 -29.24
C CYS A 163 0.03 -10.85 -30.58
N GLN A 164 -1.11 -10.18 -30.71
CA GLN A 164 -1.92 -10.20 -31.92
C GLN A 164 -1.43 -9.19 -32.96
N VAL A 165 -0.97 -8.02 -32.52
CA VAL A 165 -0.43 -6.97 -33.39
C VAL A 165 0.98 -6.64 -32.94
N LYS A 166 1.98 -6.93 -33.77
CA LYS A 166 3.38 -6.57 -33.50
C LYS A 166 3.65 -5.12 -33.88
N GLY A 167 4.52 -4.45 -33.11
CA GLY A 167 4.89 -3.06 -33.36
C GLY A 167 3.80 -2.08 -32.94
N SER A 168 3.61 -1.01 -33.72
CA SER A 168 2.71 0.09 -33.35
C SER A 168 1.24 -0.22 -33.66
N ALA A 169 0.36 0.14 -32.72
CA ALA A 169 -1.09 0.11 -32.90
C ALA A 169 -1.74 1.39 -32.36
N LYS A 170 -2.92 1.75 -32.88
CA LYS A 170 -3.68 2.92 -32.41
C LYS A 170 -4.05 2.77 -30.93
N GLY A 171 -3.63 3.72 -30.09
CA GLY A 171 -3.84 3.69 -28.65
C GLY A 171 -2.71 3.04 -27.85
N CYS A 172 -1.69 2.48 -28.50
CA CYS A 172 -0.46 2.02 -27.87
C CYS A 172 0.67 3.04 -28.11
N PRO A 173 1.26 3.66 -27.07
CA PRO A 173 2.29 4.68 -27.24
C PRO A 173 3.64 4.09 -27.70
N PHE A 174 3.80 2.78 -27.61
CA PHE A 174 5.06 2.10 -27.91
C PHE A 174 5.16 1.75 -29.40
N LYS A 175 6.32 2.05 -29.99
CA LYS A 175 6.63 1.73 -31.39
C LYS A 175 7.20 0.33 -31.56
N ASN A 176 7.88 -0.15 -30.52
CA ASN A 176 8.48 -1.48 -30.43
C ASN A 176 7.70 -2.30 -29.39
N GLY A 177 7.72 -3.63 -29.53
CA GLY A 177 6.97 -4.55 -28.67
C GLY A 177 5.66 -5.02 -29.31
N CYS A 178 4.60 -5.09 -28.51
CA CYS A 178 3.27 -5.50 -28.96
C CYS A 178 2.29 -4.33 -28.95
N GLY A 179 1.62 -4.10 -30.07
CA GLY A 179 0.57 -3.10 -30.22
C GLY A 179 -0.76 -3.55 -29.62
N PHE A 180 -1.07 -4.86 -29.66
CA PHE A 180 -2.28 -5.40 -29.02
C PHE A 180 -2.11 -6.86 -28.55
N PRO A 181 -2.32 -7.15 -27.25
CA PRO A 181 -2.45 -6.18 -26.14
C PRO A 181 -1.20 -5.30 -26.01
N CYS A 182 -1.38 -4.02 -25.71
CA CYS A 182 -0.27 -3.04 -25.71
C CYS A 182 0.78 -3.39 -24.64
N LYS A 183 2.00 -3.69 -25.07
CA LYS A 183 3.17 -4.00 -24.23
C LYS A 183 4.42 -3.38 -24.84
N GLN A 184 5.15 -2.60 -24.04
CA GLN A 184 6.41 -1.98 -24.45
C GLN A 184 7.52 -3.00 -24.68
N ASP A 185 7.59 -4.00 -23.80
CA ASP A 185 8.64 -4.99 -23.75
C ASP A 185 8.01 -6.39 -23.82
N LEU A 186 8.70 -7.35 -24.46
CA LEU A 186 8.26 -8.74 -24.65
C LEU A 186 9.22 -9.75 -24.00
N ASP A 187 10.23 -9.30 -23.27
CA ASP A 187 11.26 -10.12 -22.63
C ASP A 187 10.67 -11.11 -21.64
N PHE A 188 9.56 -10.74 -20.98
CA PHE A 188 8.82 -11.64 -20.09
C PHE A 188 8.35 -12.92 -20.79
N THR A 189 8.13 -12.89 -22.11
CA THR A 189 7.73 -14.08 -22.88
C THR A 189 8.84 -15.13 -22.98
N ARG A 190 10.08 -14.77 -22.64
CA ARG A 190 11.20 -15.72 -22.55
C ARG A 190 11.22 -16.50 -21.24
N ILE A 191 10.42 -16.10 -20.25
CA ILE A 191 10.32 -16.77 -18.96
C ILE A 191 9.42 -17.98 -19.14
N ASN A 192 10.00 -19.18 -19.04
CA ASN A 192 9.22 -20.40 -19.02
C ASN A 192 8.82 -20.72 -17.58
N PHE A 193 7.52 -20.60 -17.29
CA PHE A 193 6.97 -20.87 -15.96
C PHE A 193 7.31 -22.28 -15.45
N ALA A 194 7.38 -23.28 -16.35
CA ALA A 194 7.72 -24.66 -15.98
C ALA A 194 9.18 -24.85 -15.54
N ASN A 195 10.06 -23.87 -15.82
CA ASN A 195 11.47 -23.93 -15.42
C ASN A 195 11.73 -23.28 -14.05
N ILE A 196 10.70 -22.76 -13.38
CA ILE A 196 10.85 -22.15 -12.05
C ILE A 196 10.99 -23.27 -11.01
N GLU A 197 12.19 -23.42 -10.45
CA GLU A 197 12.52 -24.46 -9.47
C GLU A 197 12.13 -24.07 -8.04
N SER A 198 12.24 -22.79 -7.70
CA SER A 198 11.99 -22.29 -6.35
C SER A 198 11.53 -20.84 -6.40
N ILE A 199 10.62 -20.49 -5.49
CA ILE A 199 10.11 -19.13 -5.30
C ILE A 199 10.40 -18.74 -3.85
N PHE A 200 11.05 -17.58 -3.68
CA PHE A 200 11.29 -16.97 -2.38
C PHE A 200 10.56 -15.64 -2.34
N GLU A 201 9.57 -15.53 -1.45
CA GLU A 201 8.88 -14.28 -1.18
C GLU A 201 9.37 -13.69 0.14
N PHE A 202 9.68 -12.39 0.13
CA PHE A 202 10.04 -11.65 1.33
C PHE A 202 8.89 -10.73 1.71
N ASN A 203 8.23 -11.03 2.82
CA ASN A 203 7.07 -10.27 3.29
C ASN A 203 7.26 -9.88 4.76
N GLN A 204 7.07 -8.59 5.07
CA GLN A 204 7.17 -8.00 6.43
C GLN A 204 8.47 -8.29 7.21
N ILE A 205 9.63 -8.33 6.55
CA ILE A 205 10.92 -8.65 7.17
C ILE A 205 11.56 -7.49 7.98
N GLY A 206 10.87 -6.36 8.14
CA GLY A 206 11.42 -5.13 8.73
C GLY A 206 11.33 -5.02 10.25
N MET A 207 10.49 -5.82 10.91
CA MET A 207 10.32 -5.82 12.37
C MET A 207 10.90 -7.10 12.96
N ASN A 208 12.08 -7.02 13.58
CA ASN A 208 12.74 -8.19 14.17
C ASN A 208 12.89 -8.03 15.69
N THR A 209 12.00 -8.66 16.45
CA THR A 209 12.17 -8.81 17.91
C THR A 209 12.49 -10.24 18.34
N THR A 210 12.27 -11.24 17.47
CA THR A 210 12.38 -12.68 17.82
C THR A 210 12.95 -13.58 16.72
N GLY A 211 13.38 -13.05 15.59
CA GLY A 211 13.91 -13.81 14.44
C GLY A 211 13.04 -13.74 13.19
N PHE A 212 13.44 -14.46 12.14
CA PHE A 212 12.68 -14.60 10.89
C PHE A 212 11.93 -15.94 10.86
N TYR A 213 10.75 -15.94 10.25
CA TYR A 213 9.92 -17.14 10.07
C TYR A 213 9.86 -17.50 8.60
N VAL A 214 9.95 -18.80 8.29
CA VAL A 214 9.79 -19.34 6.94
C VAL A 214 8.47 -20.10 6.91
N HIS A 215 7.57 -19.66 6.06
CA HIS A 215 6.30 -20.32 5.81
C HIS A 215 6.39 -21.06 4.48
N VAL A 216 5.97 -22.33 4.49
CA VAL A 216 5.87 -23.18 3.30
C VAL A 216 4.43 -23.65 3.18
N ASP A 217 3.89 -23.64 1.97
CA ASP A 217 2.60 -24.28 1.72
C ASP A 217 2.77 -25.80 1.78
N SER A 218 1.78 -26.49 2.35
CA SER A 218 1.82 -27.95 2.57
C SER A 218 1.26 -28.76 1.39
N ASN A 219 0.97 -28.12 0.26
CA ASN A 219 0.53 -28.77 -0.96
C ASN A 219 1.67 -29.43 -1.74
#